data_AF-A0A139DQA3-F1
#
_entry.id   AF-A0A139DQA3-F1
#
_cell.length_a   1.000
_cell.length_b   1.000
_cell.length_c   1.000
_cell.angle_alpha   90.00
_cell.angle_beta   90.00
_cell.angle_gamma   90.00
#
_symmetry.space_group_name_H-M   'P 1'
#
loop_
_entity.id
_entity.type
_entity.pdbx_description
1 polymer ?
#
loop_
_entity_poly.entity_id
_entity_poly.type
_entity_poly.pdbx_seq_one_letter_code
_entity_poly.pdbx_strand_id
1 'polypeptide(L)'
;MIRYHIKELIADKEFEEKRRITIGEIAKETGINRMTLSKIINHPGHSTVTDNLDKLCNYFDCDIDRLITHIKEPEKSSSDEGKV
;
A
#
# COMPACT_ATOMS: atom_id res chain seq x y z
N MET A 1 8.42 -7.55 6.00
CA MET A 1 7.97 -6.89 4.75
C MET A 1 7.14 -5.63 5.02
N ILE A 2 7.01 -4.71 4.07
CA ILE A 2 6.11 -3.55 4.17
C ILE A 2 4.71 -3.92 3.65
N ARG A 3 3.68 -3.65 4.45
CA ARG A 3 2.26 -3.68 4.06
C ARG A 3 1.84 -2.26 3.67
N TYR A 4 1.14 -2.13 2.53
CA TYR A 4 0.54 -0.88 2.07
C TYR A 4 -0.96 -0.89 2.36
N HIS A 5 -1.49 0.21 2.89
CA HIS A 5 -2.91 0.35 3.23
C HIS A 5 -3.72 1.11 2.18
N ILE A 6 -3.21 1.21 0.95
CA ILE A 6 -3.81 2.05 -0.12
C ILE A 6 -5.26 1.67 -0.41
N LYS A 7 -5.65 0.39 -0.32
CA LYS A 7 -7.05 -0.01 -0.54
C LYS A 7 -7.99 0.53 0.54
N GLU A 8 -7.52 0.58 1.79
CA GLU A 8 -8.27 1.14 2.91
C GLU A 8 -8.40 2.65 2.75
N LEU A 9 -7.29 3.33 2.42
CA LEU A 9 -7.29 4.78 2.15
C LEU A 9 -8.17 5.19 0.96
N ILE A 10 -8.22 4.39 -0.10
CA ILE A 10 -9.14 4.63 -1.22
C ILE A 10 -10.59 4.54 -0.74
N ALA A 11 -10.94 3.50 0.03
CA ALA A 11 -12.30 3.32 0.52
C ALA A 11 -12.75 4.47 1.44
N ASP A 12 -11.87 4.92 2.34
CA ASP A 12 -12.12 6.07 3.22
C ASP A 12 -12.40 7.34 2.38
N LYS A 13 -11.52 7.64 1.42
CA LYS A 13 -11.65 8.83 0.56
C LYS A 13 -12.88 8.75 -0.36
N GLU A 14 -13.21 7.57 -0.89
CA GLU A 14 -14.44 7.35 -1.68
C GLU A 14 -15.70 7.61 -0.84
N PHE A 15 -15.69 7.20 0.43
CA PHE A 15 -16.79 7.44 1.36
C PHE A 15 -16.94 8.93 1.69
N GLU A 16 -15.84 9.61 2.00
CA GLU A 16 -15.81 11.05 2.31
C GLU A 16 -16.28 11.90 1.11
N GLU A 17 -15.78 11.59 -0.09
CA GLU A 17 -16.09 12.34 -1.31
C GLU A 17 -17.37 11.90 -2.02
N LYS A 18 -18.02 10.82 -1.55
CA LYS A 18 -19.23 10.23 -2.13
C LYS A 18 -19.12 9.93 -3.61
N ARG A 19 -17.93 9.48 -4.05
CA ARG A 19 -17.66 9.12 -5.44
C ARG A 19 -16.62 8.02 -5.50
N ARG A 20 -16.59 7.33 -6.64
CA ARG A 20 -15.56 6.32 -6.92
C ARG A 20 -14.22 7.00 -7.26
N ILE A 21 -13.13 6.46 -6.73
CA ILE A 21 -11.75 6.88 -7.00
C ILE A 21 -11.07 5.74 -7.73
N THR A 22 -10.46 6.05 -8.87
CA THR A 22 -9.81 5.04 -9.71
C THR A 22 -8.30 5.14 -9.60
N ILE A 23 -7.60 4.03 -9.82
CA ILE A 23 -6.12 4.04 -9.90
C ILE A 23 -5.62 5.02 -10.97
N GLY A 24 -6.38 5.23 -12.06
CA GLY A 24 -6.01 6.18 -13.11
C GLY A 24 -6.05 7.63 -12.64
N GLU A 25 -6.98 7.97 -11.76
CA GLU A 25 -7.07 9.29 -11.12
C GLU A 25 -5.92 9.52 -10.15
N ILE A 26 -5.66 8.56 -9.26
CA ILE A 26 -4.52 8.61 -8.34
C ILE A 26 -3.22 8.79 -9.12
N ALA A 27 -3.03 8.04 -10.22
CA ALA A 27 -1.87 8.17 -11.09
C ALA A 27 -1.73 9.59 -11.68
N LYS A 28 -2.86 10.19 -12.11
CA LYS A 28 -2.89 11.53 -12.68
C LYS A 28 -2.56 12.61 -11.63
N GLU A 29 -3.13 12.51 -10.44
CA GLU A 29 -2.97 13.53 -9.39
C GLU A 29 -1.62 13.43 -8.67
N THR A 30 -1.15 12.21 -8.40
CA THR A 30 0.16 11.98 -7.76
C THR A 30 1.33 12.09 -8.75
N GLY A 31 1.07 11.94 -10.05
CA GLY A 31 2.12 11.77 -11.06
C GLY A 31 2.83 10.41 -11.01
N ILE A 32 2.37 9.46 -10.17
CA ILE A 32 2.93 8.12 -10.10
C ILE A 32 2.41 7.29 -11.27
N ASN A 33 3.30 6.53 -11.92
CA ASN A 33 2.90 5.64 -13.01
C ASN A 33 1.83 4.63 -12.54
N ARG A 34 0.77 4.47 -13.33
CA ARG A 34 -0.34 3.55 -13.06
C ARG A 34 0.11 2.10 -12.80
N MET A 35 1.12 1.61 -13.51
CA MET A 35 1.68 0.26 -13.30
C MET A 35 2.41 0.15 -11.96
N THR A 36 3.10 1.20 -11.53
CA THR A 36 3.73 1.27 -10.21
C THR A 36 2.67 1.23 -9.11
N LEU A 37 1.61 2.05 -9.20
CA LEU A 37 0.49 2.00 -8.27
C LEU A 37 -0.16 0.61 -8.21
N SER A 38 -0.40 -0.01 -9.37
CA SER A 38 -0.94 -1.37 -9.43
C SER A 38 -0.06 -2.38 -8.69
N LYS A 39 1.28 -2.28 -8.83
CA LYS A 39 2.20 -3.15 -8.12
C LYS A 39 2.20 -2.90 -6.61
N ILE A 40 2.22 -1.63 -6.18
CA ILE A 40 2.14 -1.28 -4.75
C ILE A 40 0.84 -1.82 -4.12
N ILE A 41 -0.28 -1.69 -4.82
CA ILE A 41 -1.61 -2.07 -4.32
C ILE A 41 -1.80 -3.60 -4.28
N ASN A 42 -1.23 -4.34 -5.23
CA ASN A 42 -1.56 -5.76 -5.43
C ASN A 42 -0.44 -6.73 -5.10
N HIS A 43 0.82 -6.27 -4.95
CA HIS A 43 1.95 -7.13 -4.61
C HIS A 43 2.50 -6.77 -3.22
N PRO A 44 2.21 -7.58 -2.18
CA PRO A 44 2.78 -7.39 -0.85
C PRO A 44 4.30 -7.28 -0.88
N GLY A 45 4.86 -6.34 -0.12
CA GLY A 45 6.31 -6.16 -0.06
C GLY A 45 6.95 -5.58 -1.33
N HIS A 46 6.17 -5.07 -2.29
CA HIS A 46 6.74 -4.37 -3.45
C HIS A 46 7.66 -3.24 -3.00
N SER A 47 8.89 -3.23 -3.53
CA SER A 47 9.83 -2.12 -3.30
C SER A 47 9.39 -0.88 -4.08
N THR A 48 9.46 0.28 -3.43
CA THR A 48 9.15 1.58 -4.01
C THR A 48 10.13 2.62 -3.46
N VAL A 49 10.16 3.80 -4.07
CA VAL A 49 10.98 4.92 -3.59
C VAL A 49 10.21 5.80 -2.61
N THR A 50 10.92 6.53 -1.76
CA THR A 50 10.32 7.43 -0.76
C THR A 50 9.49 8.54 -1.38
N ASP A 51 9.84 9.03 -2.57
CA ASP A 51 9.06 10.02 -3.34
C ASP A 51 7.63 9.53 -3.64
N ASN A 52 7.45 8.23 -3.92
CA ASN A 52 6.11 7.67 -4.13
C ASN A 52 5.31 7.65 -2.82
N LEU A 53 5.96 7.43 -1.68
CA LEU A 53 5.31 7.45 -0.38
C LEU A 53 4.88 8.88 -0.03
N ASP A 54 5.77 9.86 -0.20
CA ASP A 54 5.48 11.28 0.03
C ASP A 54 4.28 11.77 -0.81
N LYS A 55 4.28 11.47 -2.12
CA LYS A 55 3.17 11.80 -3.02
C LYS A 55 1.85 11.16 -2.60
N LEU A 56 1.89 9.91 -2.13
CA LEU A 56 0.68 9.22 -1.65
C LEU A 56 0.20 9.80 -0.33
N CYS A 57 1.08 10.12 0.61
CA CYS A 57 0.74 10.82 1.84
C CYS A 57 0.05 12.16 1.54
N ASN A 58 0.61 12.94 0.62
CA ASN A 58 0.02 14.22 0.19
C ASN A 58 -1.34 14.04 -0.50
N TYR A 59 -1.51 13.02 -1.35
CA TYR A 59 -2.79 12.76 -2.03
C TYR A 59 -3.90 12.32 -1.07
N PHE A 60 -3.57 11.48 -0.09
CA PHE A 60 -4.52 10.97 0.90
C PHE A 60 -4.63 11.87 2.14
N ASP A 61 -3.87 12.96 2.21
CA ASP A 61 -3.76 13.86 3.37
C ASP A 61 -3.57 13.06 4.69
N CYS A 62 -2.53 12.22 4.72
CA CYS A 62 -2.30 11.31 5.84
C CYS A 62 -0.82 11.16 6.22
N ASP A 63 -0.62 10.79 7.48
CA ASP A 63 0.70 10.41 8.01
C ASP A 63 1.18 9.07 7.44
N ILE A 64 2.50 8.88 7.45
CA ILE A 64 3.16 7.72 6.84
C ILE A 64 2.75 6.37 7.46
N ASP A 65 2.40 6.35 8.74
CA ASP A 65 1.97 5.17 9.47
C ASP A 65 0.55 4.71 9.08
N ARG A 66 -0.29 5.63 8.59
CA ARG A 66 -1.57 5.30 7.95
C ARG A 66 -1.39 4.75 6.54
N LEU A 67 -0.30 5.10 5.85
CA LEU A 67 0.00 4.59 4.51
C LEU A 67 0.66 3.21 4.52
N ILE A 68 1.61 2.98 5.44
CA ILE A 68 2.40 1.74 5.49
C ILE A 68 2.60 1.21 6.90
N THR A 69 2.79 -0.12 7.01
CA THR A 69 3.20 -0.76 8.26
C THR A 69 4.25 -1.82 8.00
N HIS A 70 5.28 -1.86 8.86
CA HIS A 70 6.24 -2.95 8.84
C HIS A 70 5.66 -4.21 9.49
N ILE A 71 5.64 -5.30 8.73
CA ILE A 71 5.27 -6.64 9.19
C ILE A 71 6.55 -7.44 9.41
N LYS A 72 6.79 -7.85 10.66
CA LYS A 72 7.85 -8.81 10.97
C LYS A 72 7.48 -10.14 10.32
N GLU A 73 8.41 -10.74 9.58
CA GLU A 73 8.21 -12.12 9.16
C GLU A 73 8.25 -12.99 10.42
N PRO A 74 7.33 -13.96 10.57
CA PRO A 74 7.48 -14.92 11.64
C PRO A 74 8.82 -15.65 11.41
N GLU A 75 9.68 -15.62 12.43
CA GLU A 75 10.81 -16.56 12.53
C GLU A 75 10.26 -17.92 12.15
N LYS A 76 10.79 -18.54 11.09
CA LYS A 76 10.44 -19.92 10.76
C LYS A 76 10.88 -20.77 11.94
N SER A 77 10.01 -21.01 12.91
CA SER A 77 10.18 -22.07 13.87
C SER A 77 10.20 -23.35 13.05
N SER A 78 11.39 -23.89 12.86
CA SER A 78 11.64 -25.23 12.34
C SER A 78 11.01 -26.24 13.30
N SER A 79 9.70 -26.42 13.20
CA SER A 79 8.99 -27.60 13.70
C SER A 79 8.78 -28.52 12.51
N ASP A 80 9.89 -28.91 11.89
CA ASP A 80 9.97 -30.09 11.05
C ASP A 80 10.34 -31.24 12.00
N GLU A 81 9.35 -31.73 12.76
CA GLU A 81 9.43 -33.06 13.37
C GLU A 81 8.49 -33.96 12.59
N GLY A 82 9.07 -34.66 11.61
CA GLY A 82 8.43 -35.83 11.05
C GLY A 82 8.13 -36.86 12.14
N LYS A 83 6.99 -37.52 12.04
CA LYS A 83 6.80 -38.88 12.56
C LYS A 83 5.64 -39.59 11.84
N VAL A 84 6.09 -40.54 11.01
CA VAL A 84 5.52 -41.85 10.65
C VAL A 84 4.16 -41.93 9.96
#